data_AF-A0A9D1J5J1-F1
#
_entry.id   AF-A0A9D1J5J1-F1
#
_cell.length_a   1.000
_cell.length_b   1.000
_cell.length_c   1.000
_cell.angle_alpha   90.00
_cell.angle_beta   90.00
_cell.angle_gamma   90.00
#
_symmetry.space_group_name_H-M   'P 1'
#
loop_
_entity.id
_entity.type
_entity.pdbx_description
1 polymer ?
#
loop_
_entity_poly.entity_id
_entity_poly.type
_entity_poly.pdbx_seq_one_letter_code
_entity_poly.pdbx_strand_id
1 'polypeptide(L)'
;MSLTRFLPTPSDRMGILWSLLPIDGCVVLEYGPAGTTHFSMSLFGELGESQQDRLFTTHMSEDDVVMGDVSRLEKAIVEIDRSFSPKVIFVVASSVAAVIGTDIKGVCSYMQEQVSAKLIAFEQGGFRGDYSVGLTEAYKLLVKELPVDEPEPQPDTVNLIGFSMGSYRALSDRTELERLLEEAFGLKIGACLCGETSIEKIEQMGGAALNLVLREEGLP
;
A
#
# COMPACT_ATOMS: atom_id res chain seq x y z
N MET A 1 20.86 11.82 -16.84
CA MET A 1 19.79 11.00 -17.45
C MET A 1 20.16 10.69 -18.89
N SER A 2 19.94 9.46 -19.33
CA SER A 2 20.01 9.07 -20.75
C SER A 2 18.71 9.46 -21.47
N LEU A 3 18.75 9.58 -22.80
CA LEU A 3 17.56 9.72 -23.63
C LEU A 3 16.68 8.46 -23.49
N THR A 4 15.45 8.61 -23.01
CA THR A 4 14.52 7.49 -22.79
C THR A 4 13.37 7.56 -23.80
N ARG A 5 13.19 6.49 -24.59
CA ARG A 5 12.07 6.34 -25.53
C ARG A 5 10.88 5.58 -24.94
N PHE A 6 11.16 4.68 -24.00
CA PHE A 6 10.18 3.79 -23.37
C PHE A 6 9.90 4.21 -21.93
N LEU A 7 8.79 3.71 -21.37
CA LEU A 7 8.51 3.89 -19.95
C LEU A 7 9.68 3.32 -19.12
N PRO A 8 10.13 4.03 -18.08
CA PRO A 8 11.18 3.55 -17.21
C PRO A 8 10.69 2.36 -16.38
N THR A 9 11.63 1.62 -15.79
CA THR A 9 11.30 0.67 -14.72
C THR A 9 10.56 1.43 -13.60
N PRO A 10 9.40 0.93 -13.16
CA PRO A 10 8.64 1.50 -12.05
C PRO A 10 9.50 1.63 -10.78
N SER A 11 9.34 2.74 -10.05
CA SER A 11 10.12 3.02 -8.83
C SER A 11 9.54 2.32 -7.58
N ASP A 12 10.28 2.37 -6.48
CA ASP A 12 9.83 1.87 -5.17
C ASP A 12 8.51 2.49 -4.70
N ARG A 13 8.33 3.82 -4.89
CA ARG A 13 7.05 4.49 -4.67
C ARG A 13 5.90 3.79 -5.43
N MET A 14 6.14 3.44 -6.68
CA MET A 14 5.13 2.81 -7.52
C MET A 14 4.77 1.42 -6.97
N GLY A 15 5.77 0.62 -6.59
CA GLY A 15 5.56 -0.68 -5.93
C GLY A 15 4.74 -0.58 -4.64
N ILE A 16 4.96 0.47 -3.83
CA ILE A 16 4.15 0.73 -2.62
C ILE A 16 2.69 1.00 -2.99
N LEU A 17 2.43 1.92 -3.93
CA LEU A 17 1.05 2.21 -4.33
C LEU A 17 0.32 0.97 -4.85
N TRP A 18 1.00 0.13 -5.63
CA TRP A 18 0.44 -1.13 -6.17
C TRP A 18 0.14 -2.17 -5.11
N SER A 19 0.87 -2.10 -4.00
CA SER A 19 0.70 -3.02 -2.89
C SER A 19 -0.50 -2.65 -2.01
N LEU A 20 -0.73 -1.36 -1.84
CA LEU A 20 -1.72 -0.83 -0.90
C LEU A 20 -3.13 -0.74 -1.50
N LEU A 21 -3.23 -0.38 -2.78
CA LEU A 21 -4.52 -0.18 -3.44
C LEU A 21 -5.43 -1.42 -3.50
N PRO A 22 -4.90 -2.66 -3.68
CA PRO A 22 -5.69 -3.88 -3.63
C PRO A 22 -6.20 -4.26 -2.22
N ILE A 23 -5.84 -3.48 -1.19
CA ILE A 23 -6.24 -3.76 0.20
C ILE A 23 -7.56 -3.05 0.51
N ASP A 24 -8.59 -3.83 0.81
CA ASP A 24 -9.90 -3.32 1.22
C ASP A 24 -9.87 -2.72 2.63
N GLY A 25 -10.65 -1.66 2.84
CA GLY A 25 -10.74 -0.96 4.13
C GLY A 25 -9.67 0.11 4.35
N CYS A 26 -8.86 0.42 3.33
CA CYS A 26 -7.87 1.49 3.39
C CYS A 26 -8.07 2.57 2.32
N VAL A 27 -7.47 3.73 2.58
CA VAL A 27 -7.29 4.81 1.61
C VAL A 27 -5.81 5.14 1.50
N VAL A 28 -5.34 5.37 0.27
CA VAL A 28 -3.98 5.83 0.00
C VAL A 28 -4.03 7.33 -0.30
N LEU A 29 -3.37 8.12 0.54
CA LEU A 29 -3.19 9.56 0.35
C LEU A 29 -1.73 9.82 -0.03
N GLU A 30 -1.51 10.28 -1.27
CA GLU A 30 -0.20 10.78 -1.65
C GLU A 30 -0.04 12.25 -1.26
N TYR A 31 1.08 12.56 -0.59
CA TYR A 31 1.52 13.94 -0.39
C TYR A 31 2.40 14.39 -1.55
N GLY A 32 1.80 15.11 -2.51
CA GLY A 32 2.52 15.57 -3.70
C GLY A 32 1.66 16.27 -4.75
N PRO A 33 2.27 16.63 -5.90
CA PRO A 33 1.55 17.25 -7.01
C PRO A 33 0.60 16.24 -7.68
N ALA A 34 -0.61 16.69 -8.04
CA ALA A 34 -1.62 15.77 -8.59
C ALA A 34 -1.20 15.10 -9.90
N GLY A 35 -0.37 15.77 -10.72
CA GLY A 35 0.08 15.22 -12.00
C GLY A 35 0.81 13.88 -11.86
N THR A 36 1.70 13.75 -10.87
CA THR A 36 2.44 12.49 -10.63
C THR A 36 1.56 11.40 -10.04
N THR A 37 0.57 11.75 -9.21
CA THR A 37 -0.41 10.79 -8.68
C THR A 37 -1.30 10.24 -9.78
N HIS A 38 -1.83 11.11 -10.66
CA HIS A 38 -2.70 10.68 -11.75
C HIS A 38 -1.94 9.93 -12.85
N PHE A 39 -0.65 10.18 -13.03
CA PHE A 39 0.18 9.34 -13.90
C PHE A 39 0.24 7.89 -13.40
N SER A 40 0.29 7.65 -12.08
CA SER A 40 0.16 6.29 -11.55
C SER A 40 -1.23 5.68 -11.79
N MET A 41 -2.30 6.48 -11.83
CA MET A 41 -3.67 5.99 -12.09
C MET A 41 -3.87 5.34 -13.46
N SER A 42 -3.25 5.86 -14.51
CA SER A 42 -3.37 5.23 -15.84
C SER A 42 -2.83 3.80 -15.85
N LEU A 43 -1.78 3.54 -15.07
CA LEU A 43 -1.18 2.22 -14.97
C LEU A 43 -2.07 1.24 -14.17
N PHE A 44 -2.77 1.73 -13.13
CA PHE A 44 -3.73 0.92 -12.39
C PHE A 44 -4.95 0.52 -13.22
N GLY A 45 -5.42 1.42 -14.09
CA GLY A 45 -6.50 1.10 -15.02
C GLY A 45 -6.16 -0.07 -15.94
N GLU A 46 -4.89 -0.19 -16.36
CA GLU A 46 -4.40 -1.33 -17.15
C GLU A 46 -4.33 -2.64 -16.34
N LEU A 47 -4.16 -2.56 -15.02
CA LEU A 47 -4.19 -3.70 -14.11
C LEU A 47 -5.60 -4.20 -13.77
N GLY A 48 -6.64 -3.53 -14.30
CA GLY A 48 -8.03 -3.94 -14.14
C GLY A 48 -8.68 -3.55 -12.81
N GLU A 49 -8.04 -2.67 -12.02
CA GLU A 49 -8.60 -2.20 -10.75
C GLU A 49 -9.31 -0.85 -10.90
N SER A 50 -10.61 -0.81 -10.57
CA SER A 50 -11.39 0.42 -10.51
C SER A 50 -11.17 1.13 -9.18
N GLN A 51 -10.16 1.98 -9.09
CA GLN A 51 -9.73 2.63 -7.83
C GLN A 51 -10.31 4.02 -7.60
N GLN A 52 -11.53 4.27 -8.10
CA GLN A 52 -12.08 5.63 -8.21
C GLN A 52 -12.26 6.37 -6.88
N ASP A 53 -12.20 5.66 -5.73
CA ASP A 53 -12.42 6.24 -4.40
C ASP A 53 -11.34 5.89 -3.36
N ARG A 54 -10.17 5.37 -3.76
CA ARG A 54 -9.13 4.89 -2.82
C ARG A 54 -7.77 5.59 -2.91
N LEU A 55 -7.50 6.34 -3.98
CA LEU A 55 -6.26 7.07 -4.16
C LEU A 55 -6.52 8.58 -4.24
N PHE A 56 -6.01 9.32 -3.26
CA PHE A 56 -6.12 10.77 -3.19
C PHE A 56 -4.73 11.41 -3.22
N THR A 57 -4.70 12.70 -3.53
CA THR A 57 -3.48 13.51 -3.55
C THR A 57 -3.78 14.90 -3.01
N THR A 58 -2.81 15.48 -2.29
CA THR A 58 -2.95 16.82 -1.71
C THR A 58 -2.83 17.94 -2.75
N HIS A 59 -2.41 17.63 -3.98
CA HIS A 59 -2.10 18.60 -5.02
C HIS A 59 -1.19 19.72 -4.51
N MET A 60 -0.01 19.34 -4.03
CA MET A 60 1.04 20.25 -3.59
C MET A 60 1.38 21.27 -4.69
N SER A 61 1.36 22.56 -4.35
CA SER A 61 1.79 23.68 -5.19
C SER A 61 3.22 24.12 -4.87
N GLU A 62 3.78 24.98 -5.71
CA GLU A 62 5.11 25.55 -5.55
C GLU A 62 5.27 26.29 -4.21
N ASP A 63 4.23 26.99 -3.75
CA ASP A 63 4.23 27.67 -2.45
C ASP A 63 4.40 26.67 -1.28
N ASP A 64 3.75 25.51 -1.34
CA ASP A 64 3.86 24.48 -0.31
C ASP A 64 5.29 23.93 -0.28
N VAL A 65 5.92 23.77 -1.46
CA VAL A 65 7.31 23.32 -1.61
C VAL A 65 8.30 24.34 -1.04
N VAL A 66 8.10 25.63 -1.34
CA VAL A 66 9.01 26.70 -0.89
C VAL A 66 8.89 26.96 0.61
N MET A 67 7.66 26.95 1.14
CA MET A 67 7.39 27.26 2.54
C MET A 67 7.48 26.02 3.45
N GLY A 68 7.44 24.81 2.89
CA GLY A 68 7.36 23.58 3.65
C GLY A 68 6.03 23.43 4.39
N ASP A 69 4.94 24.01 3.88
CA ASP A 69 3.64 23.98 4.53
C ASP A 69 2.97 22.62 4.38
N VAL A 70 2.68 21.97 5.51
CA VAL A 70 1.99 20.67 5.58
C VAL A 70 0.48 20.81 5.82
N SER A 71 -0.06 22.03 5.90
CA SER A 71 -1.47 22.26 6.23
C SER A 71 -2.45 21.60 5.27
N ARG A 72 -2.05 21.40 4.01
CA ARG A 72 -2.85 20.64 3.04
C ARG A 72 -2.93 19.16 3.37
N LEU A 73 -1.83 18.57 3.82
CA LEU A 73 -1.79 17.18 4.25
C LEU A 73 -2.68 16.97 5.48
N GLU A 74 -2.58 17.85 6.47
CA GLU A 74 -3.41 17.80 7.68
C GLU A 74 -4.91 17.87 7.32
N LYS A 75 -5.30 18.83 6.48
CA LYS A 75 -6.69 18.98 6.03
C LYS A 75 -7.18 17.76 5.25
N ALA A 76 -6.35 17.23 4.35
CA ALA A 76 -6.69 16.06 3.54
C ALA A 76 -6.89 14.81 4.40
N ILE A 77 -6.05 14.58 5.42
CA ILE A 77 -6.19 13.47 6.37
C ILE A 77 -7.56 13.54 7.08
N VAL A 78 -7.93 14.71 7.60
CA VAL A 78 -9.21 14.92 8.30
C VAL A 78 -10.40 14.78 7.36
N GLU A 79 -10.29 15.29 6.13
CA GLU A 79 -11.34 15.20 5.12
C GLU A 79 -11.62 13.75 4.70
N ILE A 80 -10.56 12.96 4.49
CA ILE A 80 -10.66 11.54 4.14
C ILE A 80 -11.31 10.74 5.27
N ASP A 81 -10.86 10.92 6.51
CA ASP A 81 -11.41 10.21 7.67
C ASP A 81 -12.91 10.47 7.83
N ARG A 82 -13.34 11.72 7.66
CA ARG A 82 -14.76 12.11 7.78
C ARG A 82 -15.62 11.63 6.62
N SER A 83 -15.08 11.62 5.40
CA SER A 83 -15.88 11.36 4.19
C SER A 83 -15.98 9.88 3.84
N PHE A 84 -14.91 9.12 4.11
CA PHE A 84 -14.81 7.71 3.73
C PHE A 84 -14.75 6.76 4.93
N SER A 85 -14.42 7.26 6.12
CA SER A 85 -14.26 6.47 7.35
C SER A 85 -13.48 5.16 7.16
N PRO A 86 -12.28 5.21 6.54
CA PRO A 86 -11.47 4.01 6.34
C PRO A 86 -10.91 3.52 7.69
N LYS A 87 -10.52 2.24 7.75
CA LYS A 87 -9.76 1.73 8.91
C LYS A 87 -8.35 2.27 8.95
N VAL A 88 -7.73 2.42 7.78
CA VAL A 88 -6.34 2.84 7.64
C VAL A 88 -6.22 3.89 6.54
N ILE A 89 -5.47 4.95 6.81
CA ILE A 89 -5.01 5.90 5.79
C ILE A 89 -3.51 5.72 5.65
N PHE A 90 -3.09 5.23 4.48
CA PHE A 90 -1.69 5.17 4.11
C PHE A 90 -1.26 6.50 3.52
N VAL A 91 -0.31 7.18 4.15
CA VAL A 91 0.22 8.47 3.68
C VAL A 91 1.55 8.23 2.98
N VAL A 92 1.59 8.45 1.67
CA VAL A 92 2.75 8.14 0.81
C VAL A 92 3.42 9.42 0.33
N ALA A 93 4.74 9.52 0.50
CA ALA A 93 5.53 10.63 -0.04
C ALA A 93 5.61 10.56 -1.57
N SER A 94 5.36 11.68 -2.23
CA SER A 94 5.79 11.86 -3.62
C SER A 94 7.30 12.07 -3.73
N SER A 95 7.82 12.01 -4.96
CA SER A 95 9.22 12.35 -5.24
C SER A 95 9.57 13.78 -4.81
N VAL A 96 8.63 14.72 -4.91
CA VAL A 96 8.85 16.11 -4.47
C VAL A 96 8.94 16.17 -2.95
N ALA A 97 7.96 15.58 -2.24
CA ALA A 97 7.90 15.54 -0.79
C ALA A 97 9.15 14.88 -0.17
N ALA A 98 9.64 13.79 -0.77
CA ALA A 98 10.84 13.12 -0.30
C ALA A 98 12.13 13.93 -0.54
N VAL A 99 12.22 14.69 -1.63
CA VAL A 99 13.40 15.55 -1.91
C VAL A 99 13.47 16.72 -0.94
N ILE A 100 12.34 17.36 -0.64
CA ILE A 100 12.31 18.45 0.35
C ILE A 100 12.48 17.93 1.78
N GLY A 101 12.33 16.62 2.01
CA GLY A 101 12.53 15.99 3.31
C GLY A 101 11.41 16.29 4.30
N THR A 102 10.15 16.35 3.83
CA THR A 102 9.01 16.53 4.73
C THR A 102 8.89 15.33 5.68
N ASP A 103 8.79 15.60 6.98
CA ASP A 103 8.58 14.61 8.03
C ASP A 103 7.12 14.12 8.05
N ILE A 104 6.74 13.33 7.04
CA ILE A 104 5.38 12.78 6.92
C ILE A 104 5.05 11.88 8.11
N LYS A 105 6.03 11.15 8.64
CA LYS A 105 5.83 10.30 9.80
C LYS A 105 5.52 11.13 11.06
N GLY A 106 6.22 12.24 11.26
CA GLY A 106 5.92 13.23 12.30
C GLY A 106 4.50 13.78 12.16
N VAL A 107 4.11 14.16 10.93
CA VAL A 107 2.73 14.61 10.63
C VAL A 107 1.69 13.57 11.02
N CYS A 108 1.86 12.33 10.57
CA CYS A 108 0.95 11.23 10.92
C CYS A 108 0.88 11.01 12.43
N SER A 109 2.02 11.15 13.13
CA SER A 109 2.09 10.92 14.58
C SER A 109 1.25 11.93 15.37
N TYR A 110 1.36 13.24 15.10
CA TYR A 110 0.55 14.24 15.82
C TYR A 110 -0.88 14.37 15.29
N MET A 111 -1.14 14.00 14.04
CA MET A 111 -2.49 13.98 13.47
C MET A 111 -3.31 12.77 13.90
N GLN A 112 -2.68 11.70 14.41
CA GLN A 112 -3.37 10.47 14.80
C GLN A 112 -4.47 10.70 15.83
N GLU A 113 -4.32 11.67 16.74
CA GLU A 113 -5.35 12.01 17.75
C GLU A 113 -6.58 12.72 17.16
N GLN A 114 -6.50 13.20 15.92
CA GLN A 114 -7.57 13.98 15.27
C GLN A 114 -8.45 13.15 14.33
N VAL A 115 -8.10 11.89 14.08
CA VAL A 115 -8.79 11.00 13.13
C VAL A 115 -9.00 9.61 13.72
N SER A 116 -10.02 8.92 13.24
CA SER A 116 -10.35 7.56 13.70
C SER A 116 -9.51 6.49 12.99
N ALA A 117 -9.20 6.71 11.72
CA ALA A 117 -8.36 5.82 10.94
C ALA A 117 -6.93 5.76 11.49
N LYS A 118 -6.32 4.56 11.45
CA LYS A 118 -4.89 4.41 11.72
C LYS A 118 -4.07 5.05 10.60
N LEU A 119 -3.13 5.92 10.94
CA LEU A 119 -2.26 6.59 9.99
C LEU A 119 -0.95 5.82 9.85
N ILE A 120 -0.60 5.45 8.63
CA ILE A 120 0.64 4.71 8.34
C ILE A 120 1.41 5.45 7.24
N ALA A 121 2.62 5.91 7.56
CA ALA A 121 3.44 6.73 6.67
C ALA A 121 4.47 5.91 5.87
N PHE A 122 4.57 6.20 4.57
CA PHE A 122 5.66 5.78 3.70
C PHE A 122 6.43 7.01 3.22
N GLU A 123 7.67 7.18 3.68
CA GLU A 123 8.52 8.33 3.31
C GLU A 123 9.29 8.12 1.99
N GLN A 124 8.95 7.04 1.27
CA GLN A 124 9.65 6.55 0.09
C GLN A 124 9.18 7.27 -1.16
N GLY A 125 9.94 8.26 -1.62
CA GLY A 125 9.58 9.09 -2.78
C GLY A 125 9.95 8.54 -4.15
N GLY A 126 10.43 7.30 -4.27
CA GLY A 126 10.79 6.73 -5.58
C GLY A 126 12.28 6.78 -5.92
N PHE A 127 13.16 6.93 -4.93
CA PHE A 127 14.61 7.07 -5.12
C PHE A 127 15.44 5.91 -4.56
N ARG A 128 14.82 4.94 -3.87
CA ARG A 128 15.57 3.86 -3.20
C ARG A 128 15.80 2.64 -4.10
N GLY A 129 15.08 2.53 -5.21
CA GLY A 129 15.26 1.47 -6.17
C GLY A 129 14.08 1.35 -7.13
N ASP A 130 13.92 0.17 -7.69
CA ASP A 130 12.75 -0.17 -8.47
C ASP A 130 11.58 -0.64 -7.58
N TYR A 131 10.48 -1.02 -8.22
CA TYR A 131 9.27 -1.49 -7.56
C TYR A 131 9.48 -2.66 -6.60
N SER A 132 10.49 -3.52 -6.79
CA SER A 132 10.73 -4.68 -5.90
C SER A 132 11.08 -4.24 -4.47
N VAL A 133 11.84 -3.15 -4.35
CA VAL A 133 12.13 -2.50 -3.07
C VAL A 133 10.84 -1.96 -2.45
N GLY A 134 9.98 -1.35 -3.27
CA GLY A 134 8.68 -0.84 -2.83
C GLY A 134 7.75 -1.94 -2.29
N LEU A 135 7.67 -3.07 -3.01
CA LEU A 135 6.89 -4.25 -2.59
C LEU A 135 7.39 -4.76 -1.23
N THR A 136 8.71 -4.96 -1.11
CA THR A 136 9.35 -5.45 0.12
C THR A 136 9.03 -4.55 1.31
N GLU A 137 9.18 -3.23 1.14
CA GLU A 137 8.89 -2.28 2.22
C GLU A 137 7.40 -2.21 2.57
N ALA A 138 6.51 -2.37 1.58
CA ALA A 138 5.08 -2.49 1.83
C ALA A 138 4.76 -3.73 2.70
N TYR A 139 5.28 -4.91 2.35
CA TYR A 139 5.05 -6.11 3.15
C TYR A 139 5.55 -5.96 4.59
N LYS A 140 6.78 -5.47 4.77
CA LYS A 140 7.35 -5.23 6.10
C LYS A 140 6.48 -4.30 6.92
N LEU A 141 6.05 -3.18 6.34
CA LEU A 141 5.26 -2.20 7.08
C LEU A 141 3.87 -2.75 7.42
N LEU A 142 3.22 -3.46 6.49
CA LEU A 142 1.92 -4.09 6.73
C LEU A 142 1.99 -5.11 7.87
N VAL A 143 2.97 -6.03 7.84
CA VAL A 143 3.14 -7.07 8.86
C VAL A 143 3.60 -6.49 10.21
N LYS A 144 4.32 -5.36 10.21
CA LYS A 144 4.74 -4.71 11.44
C LYS A 144 3.62 -3.92 12.11
N GLU A 145 2.81 -3.22 11.32
CA GLU A 145 1.90 -2.22 11.84
C GLU A 145 0.46 -2.72 11.99
N LEU A 146 0.01 -3.72 11.21
CA LEU A 146 -1.41 -4.10 11.18
C LEU A 146 -1.80 -5.30 12.05
N PRO A 147 -1.00 -6.37 12.19
CA PRO A 147 -1.39 -7.52 12.99
C PRO A 147 -1.71 -7.16 14.44
N VAL A 148 -2.74 -7.81 15.00
CA VAL A 148 -3.05 -7.72 16.42
C VAL A 148 -2.15 -8.66 17.22
N ASP A 149 -1.89 -8.32 18.48
CA ASP A 149 -1.04 -9.13 19.37
C ASP A 149 -1.66 -10.50 19.70
N GLU A 150 -2.99 -10.57 19.80
CA GLU A 150 -3.76 -11.78 20.11
C GLU A 150 -4.75 -12.09 18.99
N PRO A 151 -4.31 -12.70 17.88
CA PRO A 151 -5.19 -13.07 16.78
C PRO A 151 -6.02 -14.31 17.12
N GLU A 152 -7.20 -14.42 16.52
CA GLU A 152 -8.01 -15.64 16.61
C GLU A 152 -7.32 -16.80 15.88
N PRO A 153 -7.14 -17.98 16.52
CA PRO A 153 -6.54 -19.13 15.87
C PRO A 153 -7.34 -19.61 14.66
N GLN A 154 -6.68 -19.70 13.51
CA GLN A 154 -7.24 -20.13 12.23
C GLN A 154 -6.42 -21.31 11.67
N PRO A 155 -6.55 -22.51 12.27
CA PRO A 155 -5.68 -23.66 11.99
C PRO A 155 -5.81 -24.21 10.56
N ASP A 156 -6.92 -23.91 9.87
CA ASP A 156 -7.18 -24.36 8.51
C ASP A 156 -6.84 -23.27 7.46
N THR A 157 -6.04 -22.27 7.84
CA THR A 157 -5.72 -21.14 6.95
C THR A 157 -4.22 -20.97 6.73
N VAL A 158 -3.89 -20.43 5.56
CA VAL A 158 -2.54 -20.08 5.14
C VAL A 158 -2.51 -18.64 4.63
N ASN A 159 -1.48 -17.89 5.00
CA ASN A 159 -1.25 -16.58 4.41
C ASN A 159 -0.38 -16.68 3.17
N LEU A 160 -0.70 -15.89 2.15
CA LEU A 160 0.14 -15.71 0.97
C LEU A 160 0.92 -14.41 1.10
N ILE A 161 2.24 -14.49 0.92
CA ILE A 161 3.17 -13.36 1.00
C ILE A 161 3.98 -13.31 -0.30
N GLY A 162 4.29 -12.10 -0.79
CA GLY A 162 4.99 -11.91 -2.07
C GLY A 162 4.05 -11.87 -3.29
N PHE A 163 2.74 -11.68 -3.06
CA PHE A 163 1.76 -11.50 -4.12
C PHE A 163 1.67 -10.03 -4.58
N SER A 164 1.80 -9.79 -5.89
CA SER A 164 1.70 -8.43 -6.44
C SER A 164 0.78 -8.42 -7.65
N MET A 165 -0.19 -7.49 -7.67
CA MET A 165 -1.08 -7.26 -8.81
C MET A 165 -0.34 -6.88 -10.10
N GLY A 166 0.89 -6.37 -10.01
CA GLY A 166 1.75 -6.13 -11.17
C GLY A 166 2.36 -7.40 -11.78
N SER A 167 2.19 -8.57 -11.14
CA SER A 167 2.70 -9.83 -11.65
C SER A 167 1.84 -10.38 -12.79
N TYR A 168 2.49 -10.95 -13.80
CA TYR A 168 1.79 -11.59 -14.91
C TYR A 168 0.86 -12.68 -14.40
N ARG A 169 -0.45 -12.57 -14.71
CA ARG A 169 -1.50 -13.52 -14.30
C ARG A 169 -1.68 -13.68 -12.78
N ALA A 170 -1.34 -12.67 -11.98
CA ALA A 170 -1.45 -12.71 -10.53
C ALA A 170 -2.80 -13.28 -10.04
N LEU A 171 -3.92 -12.78 -10.53
CA LEU A 171 -5.25 -13.27 -10.14
C LEU A 171 -5.48 -14.75 -10.48
N SER A 172 -5.05 -15.19 -11.67
CA SER A 172 -5.18 -16.60 -12.06
C SER A 172 -4.29 -17.51 -11.21
N ASP A 173 -3.08 -17.06 -10.89
CA ASP A 173 -2.16 -17.81 -10.02
C ASP A 173 -2.75 -17.93 -8.61
N ARG A 174 -3.36 -16.87 -8.08
CA ARG A 174 -4.09 -16.92 -6.81
C ARG A 174 -5.23 -17.92 -6.84
N THR A 175 -6.09 -17.87 -7.86
CA THR A 175 -7.24 -18.78 -7.97
C THR A 175 -6.78 -20.24 -8.00
N GLU A 176 -5.69 -20.54 -8.72
CA GLU A 176 -5.16 -21.90 -8.76
C GLU A 176 -4.51 -22.31 -7.43
N LEU A 177 -3.81 -21.40 -6.75
CA LEU A 177 -3.28 -21.67 -5.41
C LEU A 177 -4.40 -21.96 -4.41
N GLU A 178 -5.49 -21.19 -4.43
CA GLU A 178 -6.67 -21.41 -3.59
C GLU A 178 -7.24 -22.81 -3.82
N ARG A 179 -7.45 -23.18 -5.09
CA ARG A 179 -7.97 -24.50 -5.49
C ARG A 179 -7.05 -25.63 -5.01
N LEU A 180 -5.73 -25.50 -5.22
CA LEU A 180 -4.76 -26.53 -4.81
C LEU A 180 -4.69 -26.70 -3.29
N LEU A 181 -4.71 -25.59 -2.54
CA LEU A 181 -4.68 -25.61 -1.08
C LEU A 181 -5.93 -26.27 -0.51
N GLU A 182 -7.11 -25.94 -1.06
CA GLU A 182 -8.37 -26.50 -0.61
C GLU A 182 -8.50 -27.99 -0.97
N GLU A 183 -8.25 -28.37 -2.23
CA GLU A 183 -8.43 -29.75 -2.69
C GLU A 183 -7.38 -30.73 -2.12
N ALA A 184 -6.12 -30.31 -2.02
CA ALA A 184 -5.04 -31.22 -1.63
C ALA A 184 -4.80 -31.24 -0.11
N PHE A 185 -5.05 -30.13 0.58
CA PHE A 185 -4.69 -29.96 2.00
C PHE A 185 -5.86 -29.55 2.90
N GLY A 186 -7.03 -29.22 2.34
CA GLY A 186 -8.15 -28.68 3.12
C GLY A 186 -7.86 -27.31 3.72
N LEU A 187 -6.88 -26.58 3.19
CA LEU A 187 -6.46 -25.26 3.67
C LEU A 187 -7.10 -24.14 2.86
N LYS A 188 -7.46 -23.05 3.52
CA LYS A 188 -8.02 -21.84 2.90
C LYS A 188 -7.01 -20.69 2.93
N ILE A 189 -7.12 -19.77 2.00
CA ILE A 189 -6.31 -18.53 2.04
C ILE A 189 -6.90 -17.59 3.12
N GLY A 190 -6.10 -17.29 4.13
CA GLY A 190 -6.40 -16.30 5.18
C GLY A 190 -6.21 -14.88 4.64
N ALA A 191 -5.01 -14.33 4.85
CA ALA A 191 -4.57 -13.08 4.24
C ALA A 191 -3.71 -13.33 2.99
N CYS A 192 -3.96 -12.58 1.92
CA CYS A 192 -3.09 -12.51 0.75
C CYS A 192 -2.52 -11.10 0.69
N LEU A 193 -1.33 -10.89 1.24
CA LEU A 193 -0.78 -9.53 1.34
C LEU A 193 -0.66 -8.92 -0.05
N CYS A 194 -1.18 -7.70 -0.20
CA CYS A 194 -1.11 -6.93 -1.44
C CYS A 194 -1.86 -7.58 -2.64
N GLY A 195 -2.80 -8.49 -2.38
CA GLY A 195 -3.70 -9.06 -3.39
C GLY A 195 -5.06 -9.40 -2.82
N GLU A 196 -6.10 -8.65 -3.21
CA GLU A 196 -7.51 -8.73 -2.76
C GLU A 196 -7.65 -9.28 -1.33
N THR A 197 -7.15 -8.51 -0.37
CA THR A 197 -7.23 -8.77 1.07
C THR A 197 -7.85 -7.56 1.75
N SER A 198 -8.37 -7.71 2.95
CA SER A 198 -8.87 -6.58 3.73
C SER A 198 -7.97 -6.30 4.93
N ILE A 199 -8.06 -5.10 5.50
CA ILE A 199 -7.36 -4.75 6.74
C ILE A 199 -7.69 -5.76 7.85
N GLU A 200 -8.94 -6.22 7.98
CA GLU A 200 -9.35 -7.23 8.98
C GLU A 200 -8.55 -8.53 8.84
N LYS A 201 -8.36 -8.99 7.60
CA LYS A 201 -7.61 -10.23 7.34
C LYS A 201 -6.14 -10.06 7.69
N ILE A 202 -5.57 -8.88 7.43
CA ILE A 202 -4.18 -8.58 7.80
C ILE A 202 -4.06 -8.47 9.33
N GLU A 203 -5.02 -7.84 10.01
CA GLU A 203 -5.09 -7.76 11.48
C GLU A 203 -5.02 -9.16 12.11
N GLN A 204 -5.79 -10.12 11.56
CA GLN A 204 -5.88 -11.49 12.07
C GLN A 204 -4.83 -12.46 11.50
N MET A 205 -3.89 -11.99 10.67
CA MET A 205 -3.00 -12.88 9.91
C MET A 205 -2.11 -13.75 10.80
N GLY A 206 -1.80 -13.30 12.02
CA GLY A 206 -1.00 -14.06 12.99
C GLY A 206 -1.67 -15.34 13.50
N GLY A 207 -2.98 -15.51 13.25
CA GLY A 207 -3.73 -16.71 13.62
C GLY A 207 -3.61 -17.88 12.63
N ALA A 208 -3.06 -17.64 11.44
CA ALA A 208 -2.94 -18.67 10.39
C ALA A 208 -1.96 -19.79 10.77
N ALA A 209 -2.15 -20.99 10.20
CA ALA A 209 -1.30 -22.14 10.49
C ALA A 209 0.11 -22.01 9.91
N LEU A 210 0.25 -21.36 8.75
CA LEU A 210 1.53 -21.14 8.08
C LEU A 210 1.49 -19.96 7.10
N ASN A 211 2.67 -19.52 6.68
CA ASN A 211 2.87 -18.50 5.64
C ASN A 211 3.53 -19.15 4.42
N LEU A 212 2.98 -18.93 3.23
CA LEU A 212 3.59 -19.30 1.95
C LEU A 212 4.15 -18.05 1.28
N VAL A 213 5.46 -18.03 1.12
CA VAL A 213 6.17 -16.95 0.43
C VAL A 213 6.35 -17.34 -1.03
N LEU A 214 5.68 -16.61 -1.92
CA LEU A 214 5.64 -16.89 -3.36
C LEU A 214 6.82 -16.29 -4.13
N ARG A 215 7.39 -15.19 -3.62
CA ARG A 215 8.45 -14.42 -4.26
C ARG A 215 9.41 -13.81 -3.25
N GLU A 216 10.62 -13.46 -3.70
CA GLU A 216 11.72 -12.97 -2.87
C GLU A 216 11.35 -11.70 -2.11
N GLU A 217 10.56 -10.80 -2.70
CA GLU A 217 10.14 -9.54 -2.08
C GLU A 217 9.31 -9.77 -0.81
N GLY A 218 8.70 -10.95 -0.66
CA GLY A 218 7.90 -11.32 0.50
C GLY A 218 8.66 -12.04 1.62
N LEU A 219 9.95 -12.29 1.47
CA LEU A 219 10.77 -12.98 2.48
C LEU A 219 11.18 -12.13 3.69
N PRO A 220 11.62 -10.86 3.53
CA PRO A 220 12.19 -10.08 4.62
C PRO A 220 11.16 -9.58 5.63
#